data_AF-A0A9J5ZRQ8-F1
#
_entry.id   AF-A0A9J5ZRQ8-F1
#
_cell.length_a   1.000
_cell.length_b   1.000
_cell.length_c   1.000
_cell.angle_alpha   90.00
_cell.angle_beta   90.00
_cell.angle_gamma   90.00
#
_symmetry.space_group_name_H-M   'P 1'
#
loop_
_entity.id
_entity.type
_entity.pdbx_description
1 polymer ?
#
loop_
_entity_poly.entity_id
_entity_poly.type
_entity_poly.pdbx_seq_one_letter_code
_entity_poly.pdbx_strand_id
1 'polypeptide(L)'
;MGRLSLLGSLIITLLVCLQVGIVCGATNGKKLVTVLSIDGGGIRGIIPGTLLAFLESKLQEIDGPNARIADYFDVVAGTSTGGLITTMLTAPNRDNRPLYEAKDISSFYMEHCPHIFPQSRRKNFVHNIAHLFGGPKYDGEYLRLLVDSILGNLTIKQMLTHTVIPAFDIKRLQPIIFTTVDGRANGLKDALLSDICLSTSAAPTYFPVHYFETRDSAGRIHTFDLIDGGVAANNPTLMAITHISKEIMMGSLKYEEMETMGSKKMLVLSLGTGIGKHQGKYNAASASKWGLLGWVYNNGDSPIIDVYSDASADMVDIHVSTMFQTLHNGKNYLRIQDDNLIGDAASMDIATTENMETLVQIGNNLLKKPVSRVNLETGQYEPVHGEGTNEEALIRFAYLLSHEKKLRS
;
A
#
# COMPACT_ATOMS: atom_id res chain seq x y z
N MET A 1 36.17 17.94 -0.88
CA MET A 1 35.11 17.05 -0.34
C MET A 1 34.26 16.36 -1.41
N GLY A 2 34.12 16.86 -2.65
CA GLY A 2 33.25 16.22 -3.68
C GLY A 2 33.79 14.97 -4.39
N ARG A 3 35.11 14.68 -4.37
CA ARG A 3 35.67 13.50 -5.07
C ARG A 3 35.54 12.18 -4.29
N LEU A 4 35.38 12.24 -2.97
CA LEU A 4 35.20 11.03 -2.14
C LEU A 4 33.78 10.46 -2.23
N SER A 5 32.74 11.31 -2.39
CA SER A 5 31.36 10.83 -2.50
C SER A 5 31.07 10.16 -3.85
N LEU A 6 31.66 10.66 -4.94
CA LEU A 6 31.57 10.05 -6.26
C LEU A 6 32.22 8.65 -6.31
N LEU A 7 33.37 8.47 -5.66
CA LEU A 7 34.02 7.16 -5.56
C LEU A 7 33.18 6.16 -4.74
N GLY A 8 32.60 6.62 -3.63
CA GLY A 8 31.71 5.79 -2.80
C GLY A 8 30.46 5.33 -3.56
N SER A 9 29.82 6.25 -4.29
CA SER A 9 28.66 5.93 -5.13
C SER A 9 29.00 4.94 -6.24
N LEU A 10 30.15 5.10 -6.91
CA LEU A 10 30.58 4.21 -7.99
C LEU A 10 30.87 2.78 -7.48
N ILE A 11 31.49 2.65 -6.31
CA ILE A 11 31.81 1.36 -5.68
C ILE A 11 30.52 0.64 -5.25
N ILE A 12 29.56 1.36 -4.66
CA ILE A 12 28.25 0.81 -4.30
C ILE A 12 27.53 0.31 -5.56
N THR A 13 27.50 1.11 -6.63
CA THR A 13 26.90 0.71 -7.91
C THR A 13 27.56 -0.55 -8.47
N LEU A 14 28.89 -0.66 -8.45
CA LEU A 14 29.60 -1.84 -8.93
C LEU A 14 29.29 -3.11 -8.10
N LEU A 15 29.27 -2.98 -6.76
CA LEU A 15 28.96 -4.06 -5.84
C LEU A 15 27.50 -4.54 -5.99
N VAL A 16 26.56 -3.60 -6.16
CA VAL A 16 25.16 -3.92 -6.44
C VAL A 16 25.03 -4.62 -7.79
N CYS A 17 25.70 -4.16 -8.85
CA CYS A 17 25.72 -4.83 -10.15
C CYS A 17 26.27 -6.26 -10.07
N LEU A 18 27.32 -6.49 -9.27
CA LEU A 18 27.88 -7.83 -9.02
C LEU A 18 26.89 -8.73 -8.26
N GLN A 19 26.21 -8.21 -7.23
CA GLN A 19 25.18 -8.96 -6.51
C GLN A 19 23.96 -9.25 -7.39
N VAL A 20 23.53 -8.32 -8.22
CA VAL A 20 22.46 -8.52 -9.22
C VAL A 20 22.88 -9.58 -10.23
N GLY A 21 24.12 -9.56 -10.72
CA GLY A 21 24.65 -10.60 -11.60
C GLY A 21 24.61 -12.01 -10.98
N ILE A 22 24.84 -12.12 -9.67
CA ILE A 22 24.74 -13.39 -8.93
C ILE A 22 23.27 -13.81 -8.73
N VAL A 23 22.36 -12.88 -8.42
CA VAL A 23 20.92 -13.16 -8.27
C VAL A 23 20.29 -13.53 -9.62
N CYS A 24 20.60 -12.81 -10.70
CA CYS A 24 20.23 -13.17 -12.07
C CYS A 24 20.85 -14.50 -12.51
N GLY A 25 22.07 -14.80 -12.07
CA GLY A 25 22.69 -16.11 -12.30
C GLY A 25 21.96 -17.26 -11.60
N ALA A 26 21.27 -16.99 -10.49
CA ALA A 26 20.50 -17.97 -9.73
C ALA A 26 19.08 -18.19 -10.25
N THR A 27 18.51 -17.28 -11.05
CA THR A 27 17.13 -17.41 -11.59
C THR A 27 17.03 -18.27 -12.85
N ASN A 28 18.13 -18.87 -13.34
CA ASN A 28 18.15 -19.83 -14.46
C ASN A 28 17.29 -19.41 -15.67
N GLY A 29 17.20 -18.11 -15.97
CA GLY A 29 16.43 -17.59 -17.11
C GLY A 29 14.90 -17.72 -17.01
N LYS A 30 14.33 -17.99 -15.83
CA LYS A 30 12.87 -18.10 -15.66
C LYS A 30 12.24 -16.76 -15.28
N LYS A 31 11.19 -16.35 -16.01
CA LYS A 31 10.42 -15.11 -15.80
C LYS A 31 9.85 -15.04 -14.38
N LEU A 32 10.02 -13.90 -13.72
CA LEU A 32 9.44 -13.61 -12.41
C LEU A 32 8.09 -12.89 -12.57
N VAL A 33 7.24 -12.91 -11.55
CA VAL A 33 6.06 -12.03 -11.41
C VAL A 33 6.38 -10.96 -10.38
N THR A 34 6.20 -9.69 -10.75
CA THR A 34 6.58 -8.53 -9.94
C THR A 34 5.35 -7.94 -9.26
N VAL A 35 5.40 -7.84 -7.93
CA VAL A 35 4.26 -7.42 -7.10
C VAL A 35 4.65 -6.22 -6.25
N LEU A 36 3.86 -5.16 -6.32
CA LEU A 36 3.90 -4.04 -5.38
C LEU A 36 2.65 -4.11 -4.50
N SER A 37 2.82 -4.04 -3.19
CA SER A 37 1.73 -3.96 -2.21
C SER A 37 1.94 -2.74 -1.31
N ILE A 38 0.87 -1.96 -1.11
CA ILE A 38 0.89 -0.73 -0.32
C ILE A 38 -0.21 -0.79 0.75
N ASP A 39 0.19 -0.68 2.00
CA ASP A 39 -0.74 -0.76 3.13
C ASP A 39 -1.65 0.48 3.25
N GLY A 40 -2.76 0.31 3.96
CA GLY A 40 -3.60 1.41 4.44
C GLY A 40 -2.99 2.16 5.63
N GLY A 41 -3.44 3.41 5.83
CA GLY A 41 -2.94 4.23 6.94
C GLY A 41 -3.22 5.73 6.88
N GLY A 42 -4.25 6.17 6.15
CA GLY A 42 -4.63 7.59 6.03
C GLY A 42 -3.48 8.48 5.53
N ILE A 43 -3.20 9.59 6.23
CA ILE A 43 -2.13 10.53 5.87
C ILE A 43 -0.74 9.90 5.84
N ARG A 44 -0.55 8.78 6.55
CA ARG A 44 0.74 8.07 6.62
C ARG A 44 1.13 7.43 5.28
N GLY A 45 0.25 7.46 4.27
CA GLY A 45 0.58 7.16 2.87
C GLY A 45 1.75 7.98 2.31
N ILE A 46 2.10 9.11 2.93
CA ILE A 46 3.33 9.88 2.65
C ILE A 46 4.60 9.04 2.82
N ILE A 47 4.63 8.11 3.78
CA ILE A 47 5.80 7.23 4.03
C ILE A 47 6.06 6.33 2.81
N PRO A 48 5.13 5.46 2.36
CA PRO A 48 5.34 4.68 1.15
C PRO A 48 5.45 5.55 -0.10
N GLY A 49 4.77 6.70 -0.17
CA GLY A 49 4.96 7.67 -1.26
C GLY A 49 6.42 8.14 -1.41
N THR A 50 7.08 8.42 -0.30
CA THR A 50 8.50 8.82 -0.27
C THR A 50 9.42 7.68 -0.73
N LEU A 51 9.15 6.44 -0.29
CA LEU A 51 9.90 5.25 -0.72
C LEU A 51 9.72 4.96 -2.22
N LEU A 52 8.49 5.11 -2.72
CA LEU A 52 8.17 4.92 -4.14
C LEU A 52 8.82 6.01 -5.01
N ALA A 53 8.86 7.26 -4.55
CA ALA A 53 9.57 8.33 -5.24
C ALA A 53 11.06 7.99 -5.42
N PHE A 54 11.70 7.44 -4.37
CA PHE A 54 13.07 6.95 -4.45
C PHE A 54 13.20 5.80 -5.46
N LEU A 55 12.35 4.76 -5.37
CA LEU A 55 12.40 3.62 -6.29
C LEU A 55 12.22 4.05 -7.76
N GLU A 56 11.21 4.88 -8.05
CA GLU A 56 10.93 5.35 -9.41
C GLU A 56 12.09 6.20 -9.94
N SER A 57 12.73 7.03 -9.10
CA SER A 57 13.93 7.77 -9.49
C SER A 57 15.07 6.86 -9.95
N LYS A 58 15.25 5.71 -9.28
CA LYS A 58 16.27 4.72 -9.67
C LYS A 58 15.91 3.99 -10.95
N LEU A 59 14.64 3.69 -11.17
CA LEU A 59 14.18 3.15 -12.45
C LEU A 59 14.40 4.15 -13.59
N GLN A 60 14.17 5.44 -13.34
CA GLN A 60 14.41 6.52 -14.30
C GLN A 60 15.91 6.72 -14.60
N GLU A 61 16.79 6.57 -13.60
CA GLU A 61 18.24 6.56 -13.81
C GLU A 61 18.69 5.39 -14.70
N ILE A 62 18.05 4.21 -14.58
CA ILE A 62 18.43 2.98 -15.30
C ILE A 62 17.87 2.95 -16.73
N ASP A 63 16.59 3.29 -16.92
CA ASP A 63 15.85 3.09 -18.18
C ASP A 63 15.32 4.38 -18.81
N GLY A 64 15.60 5.53 -18.21
CA GLY A 64 15.28 6.85 -18.75
C GLY A 64 14.10 7.55 -18.05
N PRO A 65 13.93 8.87 -18.27
CA PRO A 65 13.06 9.74 -17.47
C PRO A 65 11.55 9.41 -17.56
N ASN A 66 11.16 8.64 -18.57
CA ASN A 66 9.76 8.25 -18.79
C ASN A 66 9.38 6.96 -18.04
N ALA A 67 10.33 6.28 -17.39
CA ALA A 67 10.06 5.10 -16.57
C ALA A 67 9.07 5.43 -15.45
N ARG A 68 8.05 4.57 -15.27
CA ARG A 68 7.05 4.69 -14.20
C ARG A 68 6.86 3.36 -13.49
N ILE A 69 6.44 3.39 -12.23
CA ILE A 69 6.16 2.19 -11.41
C ILE A 69 5.30 1.16 -12.18
N ALA A 70 4.23 1.59 -12.86
CA ALA A 70 3.34 0.71 -13.63
C ALA A 70 4.03 -0.06 -14.78
N ASP A 71 5.20 0.37 -15.24
CA ASP A 71 5.94 -0.31 -16.33
C ASP A 71 6.68 -1.56 -15.85
N TYR A 72 6.87 -1.71 -14.53
CA TYR A 72 7.75 -2.72 -13.94
C TYR A 72 7.02 -3.73 -13.06
N PHE A 73 5.86 -3.36 -12.52
CA PHE A 73 5.06 -4.23 -11.66
C PHE A 73 3.88 -4.84 -12.43
N ASP A 74 3.83 -6.17 -12.47
CA ASP A 74 2.70 -6.92 -13.02
C ASP A 74 1.42 -6.72 -12.22
N VAL A 75 1.57 -6.67 -10.90
CA VAL A 75 0.47 -6.50 -9.97
C VAL A 75 0.78 -5.38 -8.99
N VAL A 76 -0.14 -4.43 -8.86
CA VAL A 76 -0.08 -3.37 -7.84
C VAL A 76 -1.33 -3.48 -6.97
N ALA A 77 -1.12 -3.72 -5.69
CA ALA A 77 -2.17 -3.86 -4.70
C ALA A 77 -2.11 -2.76 -3.67
N GLY A 78 -3.28 -2.30 -3.22
CA GLY A 78 -3.35 -1.20 -2.28
C GLY A 78 -4.65 -1.17 -1.50
N THR A 79 -4.55 -0.95 -0.19
CA THR A 79 -5.70 -0.81 0.71
C THR A 79 -5.80 0.63 1.20
N SER A 80 -7.02 1.19 1.25
CA SER A 80 -7.24 2.56 1.76
C SER A 80 -6.34 3.57 1.04
N THR A 81 -5.57 4.35 1.78
CA THR A 81 -4.55 5.26 1.22
C THR A 81 -3.62 4.58 0.20
N GLY A 82 -3.25 3.30 0.42
CA GLY A 82 -2.47 2.51 -0.53
C GLY A 82 -3.25 2.20 -1.81
N GLY A 83 -4.57 2.07 -1.74
CA GLY A 83 -5.46 1.93 -2.89
C GLY A 83 -5.59 3.23 -3.70
N LEU A 84 -5.59 4.39 -3.01
CA LEU A 84 -5.49 5.71 -3.65
C LEU A 84 -4.16 5.85 -4.40
N ILE A 85 -3.03 5.56 -3.74
CA ILE A 85 -1.69 5.59 -4.34
C ILE A 85 -1.60 4.62 -5.52
N THR A 86 -2.13 3.41 -5.36
CA THR A 86 -2.22 2.42 -6.45
C THR A 86 -2.94 3.00 -7.65
N THR A 87 -4.07 3.68 -7.43
CA THR A 87 -4.84 4.33 -8.49
C THR A 87 -4.07 5.47 -9.15
N MET A 88 -3.41 6.33 -8.37
CA MET A 88 -2.57 7.42 -8.89
C MET A 88 -1.45 6.90 -9.80
N LEU A 89 -0.84 5.77 -9.46
CA LEU A 89 0.30 5.19 -10.18
C LEU A 89 -0.09 4.28 -11.35
N THR A 90 -1.36 3.88 -11.48
CA THR A 90 -1.77 2.85 -12.47
C THR A 90 -2.99 3.22 -13.31
N ALA A 91 -3.76 4.24 -12.93
CA ALA A 91 -4.82 4.77 -13.79
C ALA A 91 -4.21 5.53 -14.98
N PRO A 92 -4.77 5.38 -16.19
CA PRO A 92 -4.25 6.04 -17.38
C PRO A 92 -4.67 7.52 -17.45
N ASN A 93 -3.74 8.37 -17.84
CA ASN A 93 -4.00 9.70 -18.34
C ASN A 93 -4.33 9.67 -19.86
N ARG A 94 -4.45 10.85 -20.48
CA ARG A 94 -4.79 10.97 -21.92
C ARG A 94 -3.77 10.35 -22.86
N ASP A 95 -2.51 10.27 -22.44
CA ASP A 95 -1.40 9.70 -23.21
C ASP A 95 -1.19 8.20 -22.89
N ASN A 96 -2.15 7.58 -22.18
CA ASN A 96 -2.07 6.19 -21.72
C ASN A 96 -0.81 5.91 -20.85
N ARG A 97 -0.43 6.91 -20.04
CA ARG A 97 0.61 6.83 -19.00
C ARG A 97 -0.04 7.00 -17.62
N PRO A 98 0.62 6.61 -16.51
CA PRO A 98 0.11 6.87 -15.17
C PRO A 98 -0.29 8.33 -14.94
N LEU A 99 -1.35 8.56 -14.17
CA LEU A 99 -1.82 9.90 -13.81
C LEU A 99 -0.74 10.73 -13.09
N TYR A 100 0.03 10.08 -12.22
CA TYR A 100 1.07 10.72 -11.41
C TYR A 100 2.41 9.99 -11.50
N GLU A 101 3.49 10.75 -11.28
CA GLU A 101 4.78 10.18 -10.89
C GLU A 101 4.79 9.87 -9.41
N ALA A 102 5.61 8.91 -8.98
CA ALA A 102 5.73 8.57 -7.57
C ALA A 102 6.22 9.74 -6.71
N LYS A 103 7.03 10.65 -7.29
CA LYS A 103 7.47 11.88 -6.61
C LYS A 103 6.34 12.86 -6.30
N ASP A 104 5.22 12.76 -7.01
CA ASP A 104 4.07 13.66 -6.84
C ASP A 104 3.18 13.24 -5.66
N ILE A 105 3.29 11.99 -5.20
CA ILE A 105 2.45 11.44 -4.12
C ILE A 105 2.55 12.28 -2.85
N SER A 106 3.77 12.49 -2.33
CA SER A 106 3.92 13.24 -1.07
C SER A 106 3.39 14.67 -1.18
N SER A 107 3.62 15.34 -2.31
CA SER A 107 3.10 16.69 -2.58
C SER A 107 1.57 16.72 -2.64
N PHE A 108 0.96 15.72 -3.29
CA PHE A 108 -0.49 15.57 -3.35
C PHE A 108 -1.11 15.46 -1.95
N TYR A 109 -0.51 14.65 -1.08
CA TYR A 109 -0.98 14.51 0.30
C TYR A 109 -0.80 15.81 1.09
N MET A 110 0.34 16.48 0.95
CA MET A 110 0.60 17.78 1.59
C MET A 110 -0.45 18.84 1.23
N GLU A 111 -0.88 18.85 -0.03
CA GLU A 111 -1.89 19.78 -0.54
C GLU A 111 -3.30 19.42 -0.05
N HIS A 112 -3.69 18.15 -0.19
CA HIS A 112 -5.09 17.77 -0.04
C HIS A 112 -5.47 17.24 1.35
N CYS A 113 -4.55 16.62 2.11
CA CYS A 113 -4.87 16.06 3.42
C CYS A 113 -5.41 17.09 4.43
N PRO A 114 -4.95 18.36 4.48
CA PRO A 114 -5.55 19.36 5.36
C PRO A 114 -7.03 19.65 5.07
N HIS A 115 -7.49 19.39 3.84
CA HIS A 115 -8.87 19.56 3.41
C HIS A 115 -9.70 18.28 3.58
N ILE A 116 -9.08 17.11 3.40
CA ILE A 116 -9.69 15.80 3.66
C ILE A 116 -9.89 15.61 5.17
N PHE A 117 -8.91 16.01 5.97
CA PHE A 117 -8.87 15.91 7.43
C PHE A 117 -8.73 17.30 8.07
N PRO A 118 -9.77 18.15 8.00
CA PRO A 118 -9.72 19.50 8.55
C PRO A 118 -9.43 19.47 10.06
N GLN A 119 -8.27 20.02 10.43
CA GLN A 119 -7.87 20.11 11.83
C GLN A 119 -8.65 21.24 12.51
N SER A 120 -9.59 20.90 13.41
CA SER A 120 -10.38 21.90 14.11
C SER A 120 -9.49 22.74 15.04
N ARG A 121 -9.36 24.04 14.75
CA ARG A 121 -8.56 25.00 15.55
C ARG A 121 -9.07 25.24 16.98
N ARG A 122 -10.25 24.71 17.33
CA ARG A 122 -10.85 24.85 18.68
C ARG A 122 -11.02 23.48 19.32
N LYS A 123 -10.24 23.22 20.38
CA LYS A 123 -10.46 22.15 21.36
C LYS A 123 -11.78 22.37 22.10
N ASN A 124 -12.91 22.20 21.44
CA ASN A 124 -14.20 22.23 22.09
C ASN A 124 -14.58 20.80 22.45
N PHE A 125 -14.51 20.48 23.74
CA PHE A 125 -14.92 19.22 24.36
C PHE A 125 -16.33 18.74 23.92
N VAL A 126 -17.20 19.68 23.52
CA VAL A 126 -18.55 19.42 23.00
C VAL A 126 -18.53 18.72 21.62
N HIS A 127 -17.53 18.98 20.78
CA HIS A 127 -17.41 18.37 19.45
C HIS A 127 -16.99 16.90 19.54
N ASN A 128 -16.15 16.54 20.52
CA ASN A 128 -15.73 15.15 20.74
C ASN A 128 -16.86 14.23 21.25
N ILE A 129 -17.87 14.80 21.91
CA ILE A 129 -19.06 14.04 22.37
C ILE A 129 -20.13 13.98 21.26
N ALA A 130 -20.20 14.99 20.39
CA ALA A 130 -21.14 14.99 19.26
C ALA A 130 -20.86 13.85 18.26
N HIS A 131 -19.59 13.53 17.99
CA HIS A 131 -19.20 12.37 17.16
C HIS A 131 -19.55 11.01 17.79
N LEU A 132 -19.77 10.95 19.11
CA LEU A 132 -20.25 9.75 19.79
C LEU A 132 -21.75 9.49 19.54
N PHE A 133 -22.51 10.52 19.17
CA PHE A 133 -23.97 10.47 18.98
C PHE A 133 -24.42 10.89 17.58
N GLY A 134 -23.52 11.28 16.67
CA GLY A 134 -23.87 11.73 15.33
C GLY A 134 -22.70 11.66 14.35
N GLY A 135 -22.89 10.87 13.29
CA GLY A 135 -22.08 10.88 12.06
C GLY A 135 -20.61 10.44 12.20
N PRO A 136 -19.93 10.24 11.06
CA PRO A 136 -18.48 10.05 11.02
C PRO A 136 -17.71 11.34 11.35
N LYS A 137 -16.43 11.21 11.73
CA LYS A 137 -15.54 12.34 12.06
C LYS A 137 -15.41 13.35 10.90
N TYR A 138 -15.46 12.86 9.67
CA TYR A 138 -15.34 13.61 8.43
C TYR A 138 -16.50 13.26 7.49
N ASP A 139 -17.05 14.24 6.78
CA ASP A 139 -18.18 14.05 5.86
C ASP A 139 -17.79 13.38 4.53
N GLY A 140 -16.50 13.37 4.18
CA GLY A 140 -15.98 12.79 2.95
C GLY A 140 -16.28 13.61 1.68
N GLU A 141 -16.90 14.79 1.79
CA GLU A 141 -17.34 15.59 0.65
C GLU A 141 -16.16 16.07 -0.21
N TYR A 142 -15.11 16.58 0.45
CA TYR A 142 -13.91 17.04 -0.24
C TYR A 142 -13.20 15.89 -0.96
N LEU A 143 -13.05 14.74 -0.29
CA LEU A 143 -12.43 13.55 -0.87
C LEU A 143 -13.20 13.09 -2.12
N ARG A 144 -14.54 13.04 -2.05
CA ARG A 144 -15.40 12.68 -3.18
C ARG A 144 -15.21 13.62 -4.37
N LEU A 145 -15.32 14.93 -4.15
CA LEU A 145 -15.13 15.92 -5.21
C LEU A 145 -13.72 15.83 -5.83
N LEU A 146 -12.70 15.58 -5.01
CA LEU A 146 -11.32 15.44 -5.46
C LEU A 146 -11.15 14.21 -6.36
N VAL A 147 -11.60 13.04 -5.93
CA VAL A 147 -11.45 11.80 -6.72
C VAL A 147 -12.29 11.83 -7.99
N ASP A 148 -13.51 12.37 -7.94
CA ASP A 148 -14.38 12.51 -9.12
C ASP A 148 -13.76 13.46 -10.16
N SER A 149 -13.17 14.57 -9.71
CA SER A 149 -12.48 15.54 -10.56
C SER A 149 -11.27 14.93 -11.29
N ILE A 150 -10.47 14.13 -10.57
CA ILE A 150 -9.23 13.54 -11.11
C ILE A 150 -9.54 12.34 -12.03
N LEU A 151 -10.43 11.45 -11.59
CA LEU A 151 -10.63 10.15 -12.23
C LEU A 151 -11.74 10.18 -13.29
N GLY A 152 -12.67 11.14 -13.19
CA GLY A 152 -13.82 11.24 -14.09
C GLY A 152 -14.56 9.90 -14.23
N ASN A 153 -14.72 9.44 -15.46
CA ASN A 153 -15.42 8.20 -15.77
C ASN A 153 -14.49 6.99 -15.95
N LEU A 154 -13.24 7.06 -15.48
CA LEU A 154 -12.34 5.92 -15.55
C LEU A 154 -12.86 4.77 -14.68
N THR A 155 -12.74 3.56 -15.20
CA THR A 155 -13.18 2.31 -14.56
C THR A 155 -12.00 1.38 -14.32
N ILE A 156 -12.16 0.41 -13.41
CA ILE A 156 -11.09 -0.53 -13.05
C ILE A 156 -10.55 -1.33 -14.24
N LYS A 157 -11.36 -1.63 -15.25
CA LYS A 157 -10.86 -2.35 -16.44
C LYS A 157 -9.78 -1.57 -17.21
N GLN A 158 -9.76 -0.24 -17.07
CA GLN A 158 -8.88 0.69 -17.80
C GLN A 158 -7.51 0.87 -17.14
N MET A 159 -7.27 0.31 -15.95
CA MET A 159 -5.95 0.37 -15.30
C MET A 159 -4.85 -0.20 -16.20
N LEU A 160 -3.66 0.40 -16.13
CA LEU A 160 -2.50 0.09 -16.97
C LEU A 160 -1.84 -1.25 -16.62
N THR A 161 -2.00 -1.72 -15.39
CA THR A 161 -1.44 -3.00 -14.90
C THR A 161 -2.50 -3.78 -14.13
N HIS A 162 -2.20 -4.98 -13.64
CA HIS A 162 -3.15 -5.69 -12.78
C HIS A 162 -3.22 -5.03 -11.41
N THR A 163 -4.44 -4.67 -11.01
CA THR A 163 -4.69 -3.97 -9.76
C THR A 163 -5.54 -4.82 -8.83
N VAL A 164 -5.25 -4.76 -7.53
CA VAL A 164 -6.03 -5.42 -6.47
C VAL A 164 -6.31 -4.40 -5.36
N ILE A 165 -7.58 -3.99 -5.21
CA ILE A 165 -8.01 -3.03 -4.19
C ILE A 165 -9.14 -3.64 -3.37
N PRO A 166 -8.93 -3.96 -2.08
CA PRO A 166 -9.97 -4.47 -1.22
C PRO A 166 -10.89 -3.37 -0.67
N ALA A 167 -12.12 -3.77 -0.37
CA ALA A 167 -13.13 -3.07 0.40
C ALA A 167 -13.94 -4.12 1.20
N PHE A 168 -14.84 -3.68 2.08
CA PHE A 168 -15.71 -4.59 2.82
C PHE A 168 -17.19 -4.20 2.65
N ASP A 169 -18.02 -5.15 2.20
CA ASP A 169 -19.46 -4.94 2.02
C ASP A 169 -20.21 -5.21 3.32
N ILE A 170 -20.78 -4.17 3.91
CA ILE A 170 -21.46 -4.25 5.22
C ILE A 170 -22.85 -4.89 5.12
N LYS A 171 -23.46 -4.91 3.93
CA LYS A 171 -24.77 -5.51 3.70
C LYS A 171 -24.65 -7.03 3.53
N ARG A 172 -23.57 -7.48 2.89
CA ARG A 172 -23.25 -8.90 2.68
C ARG A 172 -22.37 -9.48 3.79
N LEU A 173 -21.74 -8.63 4.59
CA LEU A 173 -20.72 -8.99 5.60
C LEU A 173 -19.59 -9.83 4.96
N GLN A 174 -19.09 -9.38 3.82
CA GLN A 174 -18.05 -10.06 3.04
C GLN A 174 -17.05 -9.06 2.45
N PRO A 175 -15.76 -9.42 2.36
CA PRO A 175 -14.80 -8.65 1.58
C PRO A 175 -15.20 -8.59 0.11
N ILE A 176 -15.02 -7.41 -0.50
CA ILE A 176 -15.08 -7.21 -1.95
C ILE A 176 -13.67 -6.85 -2.41
N ILE A 177 -13.22 -7.51 -3.47
CA ILE A 177 -11.88 -7.28 -4.03
C ILE A 177 -12.08 -6.78 -5.46
N PHE A 178 -11.78 -5.50 -5.69
CA PHE A 178 -11.78 -4.95 -7.03
C PHE A 178 -10.49 -5.36 -7.72
N THR A 179 -10.63 -6.08 -8.83
CA THR A 179 -9.49 -6.46 -9.66
C THR A 179 -9.74 -6.12 -11.12
N THR A 180 -8.67 -5.79 -11.83
CA THR A 180 -8.77 -5.47 -13.28
C THR A 180 -9.22 -6.68 -14.08
N VAL A 181 -8.86 -7.90 -13.64
CA VAL A 181 -9.30 -9.14 -14.28
C VAL A 181 -10.81 -9.30 -14.16
N ASP A 182 -11.36 -9.12 -12.96
CA ASP A 182 -12.79 -9.20 -12.72
C ASP A 182 -13.57 -8.10 -13.47
N GLY A 183 -13.08 -6.86 -13.47
CA GLY A 183 -13.73 -5.76 -14.18
C GLY A 183 -13.71 -5.92 -15.71
N ARG A 184 -12.65 -6.53 -16.26
CA ARG A 184 -12.59 -6.88 -17.69
C ARG A 184 -13.50 -8.06 -18.04
N ALA A 185 -13.70 -9.00 -17.12
CA ALA A 185 -14.50 -10.20 -17.35
C ALA A 185 -16.01 -10.00 -17.10
N ASN A 186 -16.39 -9.11 -16.19
CA ASN A 186 -17.78 -8.91 -15.78
C ASN A 186 -18.10 -7.43 -15.59
N GLY A 187 -19.01 -6.88 -16.40
CA GLY A 187 -19.45 -5.49 -16.30
C GLY A 187 -20.06 -5.10 -14.94
N LEU A 188 -20.60 -6.05 -14.18
CA LEU A 188 -21.06 -5.79 -12.79
C LEU A 188 -19.90 -5.56 -11.81
N LYS A 189 -18.68 -5.93 -12.17
CA LYS A 189 -17.47 -5.70 -11.37
C LYS A 189 -16.61 -4.56 -11.93
N ASP A 190 -17.04 -3.95 -13.03
CA ASP A 190 -16.37 -2.81 -13.66
C ASP A 190 -16.82 -1.49 -13.05
N ALA A 191 -16.39 -1.24 -11.81
CA ALA A 191 -16.73 -0.03 -11.07
C ALA A 191 -15.88 1.17 -11.49
N LEU A 192 -16.43 2.38 -11.27
CA LEU A 192 -15.67 3.63 -11.40
C LEU A 192 -14.50 3.62 -10.41
N LEU A 193 -13.36 4.17 -10.84
CA LEU A 193 -12.19 4.29 -9.97
C LEU A 193 -12.48 5.22 -8.77
N SER A 194 -13.32 6.26 -8.95
CA SER A 194 -13.73 7.11 -7.84
C SER A 194 -14.53 6.34 -6.78
N ASP A 195 -15.47 5.50 -7.20
CA ASP A 195 -16.23 4.63 -6.28
C ASP A 195 -15.33 3.67 -5.52
N ILE A 196 -14.35 3.06 -6.20
CA ILE A 196 -13.37 2.16 -5.59
C ILE A 196 -12.50 2.90 -4.58
N CYS A 197 -11.99 4.08 -4.94
CA CYS A 197 -11.19 4.93 -4.06
C CYS A 197 -11.95 5.35 -2.80
N LEU A 198 -13.20 5.79 -2.94
CA LEU A 198 -14.05 6.17 -1.81
C LEU A 198 -14.33 4.96 -0.91
N SER A 199 -14.66 3.82 -1.52
CA SER A 199 -14.95 2.58 -0.79
C SER A 199 -13.75 2.10 0.01
N THR A 200 -12.58 1.99 -0.63
CA THR A 200 -11.38 1.44 0.03
C THR A 200 -10.89 2.34 1.14
N SER A 201 -11.18 3.65 1.12
CA SER A 201 -10.76 4.64 2.13
C SER A 201 -11.85 5.01 3.15
N ALA A 202 -13.04 4.42 3.07
CA ALA A 202 -14.18 4.74 3.95
C ALA A 202 -14.04 4.11 5.35
N ALA A 203 -13.03 4.54 6.12
CA ALA A 203 -12.70 3.93 7.41
C ALA A 203 -13.84 4.16 8.42
N PRO A 204 -14.33 3.12 9.11
CA PRO A 204 -15.36 3.27 10.12
C PRO A 204 -14.97 4.31 11.17
N THR A 205 -15.93 5.11 11.64
CA THR A 205 -15.75 6.29 12.50
C THR A 205 -15.08 7.51 11.86
N TYR A 206 -14.34 7.35 10.74
CA TYR A 206 -13.69 8.46 10.04
C TYR A 206 -14.54 9.02 8.90
N PHE A 207 -15.05 8.15 8.03
CA PHE A 207 -15.80 8.52 6.83
C PHE A 207 -17.14 7.78 6.74
N PRO A 208 -18.12 8.32 5.99
CA PRO A 208 -19.38 7.63 5.74
C PRO A 208 -19.16 6.38 4.87
N VAL A 209 -20.09 5.42 4.99
CA VAL A 209 -20.18 4.26 4.09
C VAL A 209 -20.39 4.76 2.66
N HIS A 210 -19.70 4.16 1.68
CA HIS A 210 -19.87 4.49 0.28
C HIS A 210 -20.87 3.55 -0.39
N TYR A 211 -21.89 4.11 -1.03
CA TYR A 211 -22.88 3.36 -1.82
C TYR A 211 -22.76 3.70 -3.29
N PHE A 212 -22.77 2.68 -4.14
CA PHE A 212 -22.89 2.86 -5.58
C PHE A 212 -23.46 1.61 -6.27
N GLU A 213 -23.74 1.76 -7.56
CA GLU A 213 -24.28 0.71 -8.42
C GLU A 213 -23.43 0.52 -9.67
N THR A 214 -23.24 -0.72 -10.09
CA THR A 214 -22.75 -1.05 -11.43
C THR A 214 -23.87 -1.66 -12.26
N ARG A 215 -23.74 -1.54 -13.58
CA ARG A 215 -24.69 -2.08 -14.55
C ARG A 215 -23.97 -2.80 -15.65
N ASP A 216 -24.46 -3.98 -16.03
CA ASP A 216 -23.94 -4.69 -17.19
C ASP A 216 -24.73 -4.40 -18.46
N SER A 217 -24.28 -5.00 -19.57
CA SER A 217 -24.91 -4.86 -20.89
C SER A 217 -26.35 -5.40 -20.97
N ALA A 218 -26.74 -6.27 -20.05
CA ALA A 218 -28.10 -6.79 -19.94
C ALA A 218 -29.00 -5.92 -19.03
N GLY A 219 -28.46 -4.82 -18.47
CA GLY A 219 -29.16 -3.93 -17.57
C GLY A 219 -29.32 -4.48 -16.15
N ARG A 220 -28.62 -5.56 -15.79
CA ARG A 220 -28.60 -6.07 -14.42
C ARG A 220 -27.83 -5.10 -13.54
N ILE A 221 -28.30 -4.90 -12.32
CA ILE A 221 -27.72 -3.97 -11.35
C ILE A 221 -27.03 -4.78 -10.25
N HIS A 222 -25.85 -4.34 -9.84
CA HIS A 222 -25.22 -4.78 -8.61
C HIS A 222 -25.03 -3.57 -7.69
N THR A 223 -25.50 -3.67 -6.45
CA THR A 223 -25.36 -2.64 -5.43
C THR A 223 -24.18 -2.96 -4.53
N PHE A 224 -23.45 -1.92 -4.12
CA PHE A 224 -22.32 -2.00 -3.22
C PHE A 224 -22.55 -1.09 -2.01
N ASP A 225 -22.38 -1.62 -0.80
CA ASP A 225 -22.51 -0.88 0.47
C ASP A 225 -21.18 -1.02 1.23
N LEU A 226 -20.19 -0.19 0.89
CA LEU A 226 -18.78 -0.46 1.19
C LEU A 226 -18.16 0.45 2.24
N ILE A 227 -17.27 -0.15 3.04
CA ILE A 227 -16.34 0.51 3.94
C ILE A 227 -14.88 0.11 3.61
N ASP A 228 -13.94 0.75 4.30
CA ASP A 228 -12.50 0.61 4.09
C ASP A 228 -12.03 -0.86 4.04
N GLY A 229 -11.13 -1.13 3.09
CA GLY A 229 -10.55 -2.45 2.89
C GLY A 229 -9.67 -2.91 4.05
N GLY A 230 -9.20 -2.00 4.91
CA GLY A 230 -8.38 -2.25 6.08
C GLY A 230 -9.08 -3.12 7.12
N VAL A 231 -10.42 -3.12 7.13
CA VAL A 231 -11.23 -4.05 7.94
C VAL A 231 -11.03 -5.50 7.50
N ALA A 232 -10.72 -5.74 6.23
CA ALA A 232 -10.48 -7.07 5.68
C ALA A 232 -8.97 -7.38 5.55
N ALA A 233 -8.22 -6.49 4.91
CA ALA A 233 -6.82 -6.70 4.53
C ALA A 233 -6.07 -5.38 4.49
N ASN A 234 -5.64 -4.86 5.65
CA ASN A 234 -4.86 -3.62 5.71
C ASN A 234 -3.50 -3.74 4.99
N ASN A 235 -2.89 -4.93 5.04
CA ASN A 235 -1.76 -5.32 4.21
C ASN A 235 -2.26 -6.23 3.07
N PRO A 236 -2.41 -5.75 1.83
CA PRO A 236 -2.97 -6.55 0.74
C PRO A 236 -1.97 -7.52 0.09
N THR A 237 -0.77 -7.70 0.65
CA THR A 237 0.30 -8.52 0.03
C THR A 237 -0.16 -9.96 -0.22
N LEU A 238 -0.75 -10.62 0.78
CA LEU A 238 -1.24 -12.00 0.62
C LEU A 238 -2.43 -12.06 -0.35
N MET A 239 -3.26 -11.03 -0.40
CA MET A 239 -4.35 -10.91 -1.36
C MET A 239 -3.83 -10.83 -2.79
N ALA A 240 -2.76 -10.07 -3.03
CA ALA A 240 -2.11 -10.00 -4.34
C ALA A 240 -1.52 -11.37 -4.76
N ILE A 241 -0.79 -12.05 -3.86
CA ILE A 241 -0.19 -13.36 -4.11
C ILE A 241 -1.25 -14.43 -4.43
N THR A 242 -2.34 -14.44 -3.65
CA THR A 242 -3.45 -15.39 -3.86
C THR A 242 -4.22 -15.07 -5.14
N HIS A 243 -4.42 -13.79 -5.46
CA HIS A 243 -5.01 -13.37 -6.75
C HIS A 243 -4.18 -13.85 -7.94
N ILE A 244 -2.86 -13.63 -7.92
CA ILE A 244 -1.95 -14.11 -8.97
C ILE A 244 -2.08 -15.62 -9.13
N SER A 245 -2.03 -16.37 -8.03
CA SER A 245 -2.14 -17.83 -8.03
C SER A 245 -3.46 -18.31 -8.64
N LYS A 246 -4.58 -17.68 -8.25
CA LYS A 246 -5.90 -17.94 -8.82
C LYS A 246 -5.94 -17.69 -10.33
N GLU A 247 -5.43 -16.55 -10.78
CA GLU A 247 -5.53 -16.17 -12.19
C GLU A 247 -4.58 -16.97 -13.11
N ILE A 248 -3.45 -17.44 -12.58
CA ILE A 248 -2.60 -18.43 -13.27
C ILE A 248 -3.35 -19.75 -13.42
N MET A 249 -3.97 -20.25 -12.34
CA MET A 249 -4.74 -21.49 -12.37
C MET A 249 -5.95 -21.41 -13.31
N MET A 250 -6.58 -20.25 -13.42
CA MET A 250 -7.69 -20.01 -14.33
C MET A 250 -7.27 -19.73 -15.78
N GLY A 251 -5.95 -19.61 -16.05
CA GLY A 251 -5.40 -19.34 -17.38
C GLY A 251 -5.57 -17.87 -17.84
N SER A 252 -6.05 -16.99 -16.96
CA SER A 252 -6.25 -15.55 -17.23
C SER A 252 -4.92 -14.79 -17.27
N LEU A 253 -3.94 -15.19 -16.45
CA LEU A 253 -2.57 -14.68 -16.47
C LEU A 253 -1.66 -15.71 -17.15
N LYS A 254 -1.16 -15.38 -18.35
CA LYS A 254 -0.26 -16.24 -19.13
C LYS A 254 1.19 -16.11 -18.67
N TYR A 255 1.50 -16.62 -17.49
CA TYR A 255 2.89 -16.86 -17.08
C TYR A 255 3.26 -18.29 -17.43
N GLU A 256 3.91 -18.48 -18.58
CA GLU A 256 4.38 -19.80 -19.02
C GLU A 256 5.26 -20.46 -17.94
N GLU A 257 5.01 -21.74 -17.67
CA GLU A 257 5.75 -22.59 -16.72
C GLU A 257 5.66 -22.24 -15.22
N MET A 258 4.66 -21.51 -14.72
CA MET A 258 4.51 -21.39 -13.26
C MET A 258 3.92 -22.68 -12.66
N GLU A 259 4.73 -23.40 -11.87
CA GLU A 259 4.17 -24.32 -10.87
C GLU A 259 3.33 -23.50 -9.90
N THR A 260 2.06 -23.88 -9.74
CA THR A 260 1.13 -23.25 -8.80
C THR A 260 1.79 -23.11 -7.43
N MET A 261 1.75 -21.91 -6.84
CA MET A 261 2.23 -21.59 -5.48
C MET A 261 3.76 -21.46 -5.27
N GLY A 262 4.59 -21.44 -6.31
CA GLY A 262 6.04 -21.28 -6.13
C GLY A 262 6.48 -19.83 -5.86
N SER A 263 6.70 -19.44 -4.59
CA SER A 263 7.29 -18.12 -4.22
C SER A 263 8.64 -17.83 -4.89
N LYS A 264 9.34 -18.89 -5.37
CA LYS A 264 10.55 -18.85 -6.19
C LYS A 264 10.46 -17.96 -7.43
N LYS A 265 9.25 -17.74 -7.95
CA LYS A 265 9.01 -16.96 -9.17
C LYS A 265 8.33 -15.63 -8.91
N MET A 266 8.27 -15.15 -7.67
CA MET A 266 7.69 -13.85 -7.33
C MET A 266 8.78 -12.92 -6.81
N LEU A 267 8.70 -11.64 -7.20
CA LEU A 267 9.49 -10.54 -6.66
C LEU A 267 8.50 -9.53 -6.05
N VAL A 268 8.48 -9.45 -4.73
CA VAL A 268 7.43 -8.76 -3.97
C VAL A 268 8.03 -7.61 -3.17
N LEU A 269 7.56 -6.39 -3.43
CA LEU A 269 7.80 -5.21 -2.61
C LEU A 269 6.52 -4.90 -1.83
N SER A 270 6.61 -4.92 -0.51
CA SER A 270 5.51 -4.56 0.39
C SER A 270 5.89 -3.35 1.23
N LEU A 271 5.08 -2.30 1.17
CA LEU A 271 5.36 -1.03 1.82
C LEU A 271 4.29 -0.72 2.86
N GLY A 272 4.71 -0.68 4.13
CA GLY A 272 3.85 -0.28 5.23
C GLY A 272 3.79 1.24 5.39
N THR A 273 2.74 1.72 6.06
CA THR A 273 2.62 3.14 6.44
C THR A 273 3.20 3.44 7.83
N GLY A 274 3.88 2.46 8.43
CA GLY A 274 4.30 2.50 9.83
C GLY A 274 3.17 2.33 10.85
N ILE A 275 3.53 1.91 12.06
CA ILE A 275 2.65 1.65 13.21
C ILE A 275 3.31 2.22 14.47
N GLY A 276 2.52 2.65 15.45
CA GLY A 276 3.00 3.11 16.76
C GLY A 276 3.06 2.00 17.82
N LYS A 277 3.58 0.81 17.50
CA LYS A 277 3.49 -0.38 18.37
C LYS A 277 4.13 -0.18 19.75
N HIS A 278 5.26 0.54 19.80
CA HIS A 278 6.05 0.68 21.02
C HIS A 278 5.57 1.78 21.99
N GLN A 279 4.48 2.48 21.67
CA GLN A 279 3.93 3.48 22.60
C GLN A 279 3.21 2.87 23.81
N GLY A 280 2.90 1.57 23.78
CA GLY A 280 2.09 0.95 24.83
C GLY A 280 0.72 1.61 24.95
N LYS A 281 0.11 1.95 23.80
CA LYS A 281 -1.12 2.74 23.67
C LYS A 281 -2.25 2.23 24.57
N TYR A 282 -2.33 0.91 24.74
CA TYR A 282 -3.32 0.22 25.54
C TYR A 282 -2.65 -0.72 26.54
N ASN A 283 -3.23 -0.86 27.75
CA ASN A 283 -2.75 -1.80 28.76
C ASN A 283 -3.92 -2.53 29.43
N ALA A 284 -3.66 -3.71 29.97
CA ALA A 284 -4.71 -4.55 30.56
C ALA A 284 -5.41 -3.88 31.76
N ALA A 285 -4.69 -3.06 32.54
CA ALA A 285 -5.27 -2.39 33.71
C ALA A 285 -6.30 -1.31 33.33
N SER A 286 -6.10 -0.62 32.20
CA SER A 286 -7.08 0.31 31.64
C SER A 286 -8.18 -0.42 30.85
N ALA A 287 -7.80 -1.32 29.94
CA ALA A 287 -8.72 -2.00 29.03
C ALA A 287 -9.69 -2.96 29.73
N SER A 288 -9.30 -3.57 30.87
CA SER A 288 -10.20 -4.42 31.68
C SER A 288 -11.40 -3.67 32.27
N LYS A 289 -11.35 -2.34 32.30
CA LYS A 289 -12.43 -1.47 32.78
C LYS A 289 -13.27 -0.90 31.64
N TRP A 290 -12.92 -1.18 30.38
CA TRP A 290 -13.64 -0.67 29.23
C TRP A 290 -14.95 -1.43 29.00
N GLY A 291 -16.04 -0.68 28.89
CA GLY A 291 -17.26 -1.14 28.22
C GLY A 291 -17.23 -0.84 26.72
N LEU A 292 -18.38 -0.93 26.05
CA LEU A 292 -18.51 -0.66 24.61
C LEU A 292 -17.86 0.65 24.18
N LEU A 293 -18.11 1.74 24.93
CA LEU A 293 -17.57 3.05 24.61
C LEU A 293 -16.05 3.10 24.64
N GLY A 294 -15.40 2.46 25.61
CA GLY A 294 -13.93 2.46 25.71
C GLY A 294 -13.28 1.69 24.56
N TRP A 295 -13.92 0.63 24.07
CA TRP A 295 -13.43 -0.14 22.92
C TRP A 295 -13.64 0.57 21.57
N VAL A 296 -14.74 1.32 21.43
CA VAL A 296 -15.04 2.06 20.20
C VAL A 296 -14.33 3.41 20.15
N TYR A 297 -14.15 4.07 21.30
CA TYR A 297 -13.54 5.39 21.39
C TYR A 297 -12.77 5.57 22.71
N ASN A 298 -11.46 5.75 22.60
CA ASN A 298 -10.59 6.04 23.74
C ASN A 298 -9.57 7.11 23.36
N ASN A 299 -9.66 8.29 23.99
CA ASN A 299 -8.73 9.42 23.80
C ASN A 299 -8.55 9.90 22.36
N GLY A 300 -9.59 9.81 21.51
CA GLY A 300 -9.53 10.24 20.11
C GLY A 300 -9.21 9.14 19.12
N ASP A 301 -8.88 7.94 19.62
CA ASP A 301 -8.62 6.74 18.84
C ASP A 301 -9.76 5.72 18.95
N SER A 302 -9.77 4.74 18.05
CA SER A 302 -10.68 3.59 18.11
C SER A 302 -9.89 2.30 18.36
N PRO A 303 -9.76 1.84 19.63
CA PRO A 303 -8.94 0.68 19.97
C PRO A 303 -9.31 -0.58 19.19
N ILE A 304 -10.60 -0.81 18.93
CA ILE A 304 -11.05 -1.97 18.19
C ILE A 304 -10.58 -1.95 16.72
N ILE A 305 -10.57 -0.77 16.08
CA ILE A 305 -10.09 -0.60 14.70
C ILE A 305 -8.58 -0.80 14.66
N ASP A 306 -7.84 -0.22 15.61
CA ASP A 306 -6.39 -0.40 15.74
C ASP A 306 -6.04 -1.89 15.85
N VAL A 307 -6.68 -2.61 16.78
CA VAL A 307 -6.41 -4.04 17.02
C VAL A 307 -6.68 -4.89 15.77
N TYR A 308 -7.83 -4.72 15.11
CA TYR A 308 -8.13 -5.52 13.92
C TYR A 308 -7.25 -5.16 12.72
N SER A 309 -6.92 -3.87 12.54
CA SER A 309 -6.07 -3.42 11.43
C SER A 309 -4.62 -3.90 11.60
N ASP A 310 -4.06 -3.74 12.81
CA ASP A 310 -2.70 -4.18 13.11
C ASP A 310 -2.59 -5.70 13.09
N ALA A 311 -3.58 -6.43 13.64
CA ALA A 311 -3.60 -7.89 13.58
C ALA A 311 -3.68 -8.41 12.13
N SER A 312 -4.49 -7.76 11.28
CA SER A 312 -4.60 -8.11 9.86
C SER A 312 -3.26 -7.90 9.13
N ALA A 313 -2.57 -6.78 9.40
CA ALA A 313 -1.28 -6.50 8.78
C ALA A 313 -0.16 -7.46 9.24
N ASP A 314 -0.08 -7.72 10.55
CA ASP A 314 0.95 -8.57 11.16
C ASP A 314 0.82 -10.03 10.71
N MET A 315 -0.40 -10.56 10.69
CA MET A 315 -0.66 -11.93 10.24
C MET A 315 -0.25 -12.14 8.77
N VAL A 316 -0.50 -11.15 7.91
CA VAL A 316 -0.06 -11.21 6.51
C VAL A 316 1.45 -11.24 6.41
N ASP A 317 2.18 -10.41 7.17
CA ASP A 317 3.63 -10.41 7.11
C ASP A 317 4.23 -11.71 7.66
N ILE A 318 3.67 -12.28 8.72
CA ILE A 318 4.05 -13.60 9.25
C ILE A 318 3.85 -14.68 8.18
N HIS A 319 2.68 -14.71 7.52
CA HIS A 319 2.37 -15.71 6.50
C HIS A 319 3.28 -15.59 5.27
N VAL A 320 3.48 -14.37 4.76
CA VAL A 320 4.32 -14.13 3.58
C VAL A 320 5.80 -14.37 3.92
N SER A 321 6.28 -13.89 5.07
CA SER A 321 7.65 -14.16 5.52
C SER A 321 7.90 -15.66 5.67
N THR A 322 6.98 -16.41 6.27
CA THR A 322 7.08 -17.87 6.37
C THR A 322 7.17 -18.52 4.99
N MET A 323 6.34 -18.10 4.04
CA MET A 323 6.32 -18.62 2.66
C MET A 323 7.64 -18.38 1.91
N PHE A 324 8.28 -17.22 2.09
CA PHE A 324 9.52 -16.88 1.39
C PHE A 324 10.78 -17.38 2.10
N GLN A 325 10.79 -17.43 3.44
CA GLN A 325 11.92 -17.93 4.23
C GLN A 325 12.07 -19.45 4.10
N THR A 326 10.97 -20.20 4.18
CA THR A 326 10.98 -21.67 4.06
C THR A 326 11.45 -22.17 2.70
N LEU A 327 11.36 -21.33 1.66
CA LEU A 327 11.79 -21.66 0.30
C LEU A 327 13.17 -21.10 -0.08
N HIS A 328 13.93 -20.58 0.90
CA HIS A 328 15.25 -19.94 0.75
C HIS A 328 15.28 -18.74 -0.23
N ASN A 329 14.14 -18.06 -0.43
CA ASN A 329 14.03 -16.87 -1.30
C ASN A 329 13.69 -15.61 -0.52
N GLY A 330 14.15 -15.49 0.73
CA GLY A 330 13.85 -14.34 1.58
C GLY A 330 14.21 -12.98 0.96
N LYS A 331 15.15 -12.94 0.00
CA LYS A 331 15.55 -11.73 -0.74
C LYS A 331 14.55 -11.27 -1.80
N ASN A 332 13.64 -12.14 -2.22
CA ASN A 332 12.60 -11.82 -3.19
C ASN A 332 11.38 -11.14 -2.56
N TYR A 333 11.28 -11.16 -1.22
CA TYR A 333 10.28 -10.41 -0.47
C TYR A 333 10.96 -9.30 0.32
N LEU A 334 10.72 -8.06 -0.08
CA LEU A 334 11.19 -6.86 0.62
C LEU A 334 9.99 -6.17 1.26
N ARG A 335 9.94 -6.22 2.59
CA ARG A 335 8.98 -5.47 3.40
C ARG A 335 9.69 -4.28 4.03
N ILE A 336 9.21 -3.06 3.79
CA ILE A 336 9.71 -1.85 4.45
C ILE A 336 8.60 -1.30 5.34
N GLN A 337 8.87 -1.24 6.64
CA GLN A 337 7.92 -0.88 7.68
C GLN A 337 8.62 -0.17 8.85
N ASP A 338 7.92 0.76 9.50
CA ASP A 338 8.36 1.37 10.77
C ASP A 338 7.40 1.05 11.91
N ASP A 339 7.86 0.39 12.98
CA ASP A 339 7.02 0.08 14.14
C ASP A 339 7.17 1.09 15.29
N ASN A 340 7.94 2.17 15.09
CA ASN A 340 8.31 3.14 16.11
C ASN A 340 7.67 4.52 15.93
N LEU A 341 6.51 4.60 15.26
CA LEU A 341 5.84 5.90 15.13
C LEU A 341 5.42 6.43 16.51
N ILE A 342 5.72 7.71 16.77
CA ILE A 342 5.42 8.39 18.04
C ILE A 342 4.61 9.67 17.81
N GLY A 343 3.78 10.04 18.80
CA GLY A 343 2.99 11.27 18.77
C GLY A 343 2.06 11.35 17.55
N ASP A 344 1.97 12.53 16.95
CA ASP A 344 1.09 12.82 15.81
C ASP A 344 1.40 11.94 14.58
N ALA A 345 2.64 11.49 14.41
CA ALA A 345 3.04 10.65 13.29
C ALA A 345 2.41 9.25 13.35
N ALA A 346 1.99 8.79 14.53
CA ALA A 346 1.27 7.53 14.67
C ALA A 346 -0.21 7.65 14.27
N SER A 347 -0.77 8.86 14.23
CA SER A 347 -2.16 9.08 13.82
C SER A 347 -2.33 8.95 12.31
N MET A 348 -3.53 8.53 11.88
CA MET A 348 -3.90 8.39 10.48
C MET A 348 -4.57 9.64 9.90
N ASP A 349 -4.88 10.66 10.71
CA ASP A 349 -5.68 11.83 10.28
C ASP A 349 -5.21 13.20 10.80
N ILE A 350 -4.07 13.28 11.51
CA ILE A 350 -3.51 14.57 11.94
C ILE A 350 -2.76 15.24 10.78
N ALA A 351 -3.49 15.91 9.90
CA ALA A 351 -2.97 16.55 8.68
C ALA A 351 -2.41 17.96 8.93
N THR A 352 -1.60 18.15 9.97
CA THR A 352 -0.84 19.40 10.15
C THR A 352 0.39 19.40 9.24
N THR A 353 0.82 20.57 8.78
CA THR A 353 2.04 20.70 7.96
C THR A 353 3.25 20.06 8.64
N GLU A 354 3.43 20.33 9.94
CA GLU A 354 4.52 19.75 10.74
C GLU A 354 4.48 18.22 10.79
N ASN A 355 3.30 17.62 10.98
CA ASN A 355 3.19 16.16 11.01
C ASN A 355 3.44 15.56 9.63
N MET A 356 2.92 16.16 8.56
CA MET A 356 3.15 15.66 7.21
C MET A 356 4.62 15.77 6.79
N GLU A 357 5.31 16.84 7.16
CA GLU A 357 6.77 16.98 6.98
C GLU A 357 7.54 15.93 7.78
N THR A 358 7.08 15.64 9.01
CA THR A 358 7.62 14.56 9.84
C THR A 358 7.46 13.20 9.16
N LEU A 359 6.32 12.91 8.54
CA LEU A 359 6.08 11.67 7.78
C LEU A 359 7.01 11.54 6.56
N VAL A 360 7.30 12.64 5.85
CA VAL A 360 8.32 12.66 4.79
C VAL A 360 9.71 12.33 5.38
N GLN A 361 10.06 12.94 6.50
CA GLN A 361 11.35 12.67 7.16
C GLN A 361 11.46 11.22 7.63
N ILE A 362 10.38 10.62 8.13
CA ILE A 362 10.33 9.21 8.50
C ILE A 362 10.56 8.32 7.27
N GLY A 363 9.90 8.61 6.13
CA GLY A 363 10.14 7.91 4.87
C GLY A 363 11.60 7.97 4.41
N ASN A 364 12.23 9.16 4.49
CA ASN A 364 13.65 9.34 4.17
C ASN A 364 14.58 8.60 5.15
N ASN A 365 14.25 8.60 6.44
CA ASN A 365 15.01 7.89 7.47
C ASN A 365 14.91 6.37 7.29
N LEU A 366 13.76 5.86 6.87
CA LEU A 366 13.56 4.44 6.57
C LEU A 366 14.50 3.92 5.49
N LEU A 367 14.81 4.72 4.47
CA LEU A 367 15.81 4.37 3.45
C LEU A 367 17.19 4.06 4.08
N LYS A 368 17.54 4.74 5.17
CA LYS A 368 18.84 4.59 5.85
C LYS A 368 18.84 3.49 6.92
N LYS A 369 17.68 3.00 7.34
CA LYS A 369 17.58 1.87 8.28
C LYS A 369 18.04 0.57 7.61
N PRO A 370 18.59 -0.39 8.39
CA PRO A 370 18.90 -1.71 7.88
C PRO A 370 17.63 -2.41 7.37
N VAL A 371 17.80 -3.30 6.39
CA VAL A 371 16.74 -4.24 6.03
C VAL A 371 16.39 -5.08 7.25
N SER A 372 15.11 -5.18 7.57
CA SER A 372 14.61 -5.94 8.71
C SER A 372 13.55 -6.96 8.27
N ARG A 373 13.37 -8.01 9.06
CA ARG A 373 12.29 -8.99 8.88
C ARG A 373 11.60 -9.25 10.19
N VAL A 374 10.32 -9.61 10.13
CA VAL A 374 9.58 -10.04 11.31
C VAL A 374 10.21 -11.32 11.86
N ASN A 375 10.54 -11.30 13.15
CA ASN A 375 10.86 -12.50 13.91
C ASN A 375 9.55 -13.23 14.19
N LEU A 376 9.43 -14.46 13.70
CA LEU A 376 8.18 -15.24 13.75
C LEU A 376 7.79 -15.67 15.18
N GLU A 377 8.72 -15.63 16.14
CA GLU A 377 8.45 -15.95 17.54
C GLU A 377 8.00 -14.71 18.33
N THR A 378 8.61 -13.55 18.08
CA THR A 378 8.37 -12.33 18.86
C THR A 378 7.42 -11.33 18.18
N GLY A 379 7.20 -11.46 16.87
CA GLY A 379 6.44 -10.51 16.06
C GLY A 379 7.14 -9.17 15.84
N GLN A 380 8.40 -9.02 16.28
CA GLN A 380 9.16 -7.77 16.15
C GLN A 380 10.05 -7.79 14.90
N TYR A 381 10.27 -6.62 14.30
CA TYR A 381 11.21 -6.49 13.19
C TYR A 381 12.65 -6.47 13.69
N GLU A 382 13.46 -7.41 13.20
CA GLU A 382 14.87 -7.53 13.52
C GLU A 382 15.73 -7.25 12.27
N PRO A 383 16.83 -6.47 12.39
CA PRO A 383 17.76 -6.25 11.30
C PRO A 383 18.34 -7.56 10.77
N VAL A 384 18.37 -7.71 9.45
CA VAL A 384 18.99 -8.85 8.80
C VAL A 384 20.47 -8.54 8.54
N HIS A 385 21.35 -9.22 9.26
CA HIS A 385 22.79 -9.05 9.08
C HIS A 385 23.22 -9.36 7.63
N GLY A 386 23.95 -8.43 7.03
CA GLY A 386 24.53 -8.57 5.69
C GLY A 386 23.63 -8.18 4.52
N GLU A 387 22.39 -7.72 4.76
CA GLU A 387 21.49 -7.28 3.67
C GLU A 387 21.49 -5.76 3.39
N GLY A 388 22.28 -5.00 4.16
CA GLY A 388 22.46 -3.56 3.94
C GLY A 388 21.28 -2.72 4.41
N THR A 389 21.17 -1.52 3.85
CA THR A 389 20.05 -0.59 4.13
C THR A 389 18.87 -0.81 3.18
N ASN A 390 17.71 -0.25 3.54
CA ASN A 390 16.55 -0.25 2.65
C ASN A 390 16.82 0.49 1.32
N GLU A 391 17.65 1.52 1.34
CA GLU A 391 18.12 2.22 0.13
C GLU A 391 18.87 1.27 -0.81
N GLU A 392 19.85 0.53 -0.29
CA GLU A 392 20.63 -0.46 -1.06
C GLU A 392 19.72 -1.58 -1.58
N ALA A 393 18.76 -2.02 -0.75
CA ALA A 393 17.78 -3.03 -1.13
C ALA A 393 16.85 -2.54 -2.25
N LEU A 394 16.37 -1.29 -2.20
CA LEU A 394 15.53 -0.71 -3.25
C LEU A 394 16.31 -0.47 -4.55
N ILE A 395 17.58 -0.05 -4.48
CA ILE A 395 18.43 0.05 -5.68
C ILE A 395 18.57 -1.33 -6.34
N ARG A 396 18.88 -2.37 -5.55
CA ARG A 396 18.94 -3.76 -6.05
C ARG A 396 17.59 -4.18 -6.66
N PHE A 397 16.48 -3.85 -6.00
CA PHE A 397 15.14 -4.13 -6.48
C PHE A 397 14.85 -3.44 -7.83
N ALA A 398 15.26 -2.17 -8.00
CA ALA A 398 15.14 -1.43 -9.25
C ALA A 398 15.90 -2.11 -10.42
N TYR A 399 17.10 -2.61 -10.16
CA TYR A 399 17.86 -3.37 -11.16
C TYR A 399 17.16 -4.68 -11.54
N LEU A 400 16.62 -5.42 -10.57
CA LEU A 400 15.87 -6.66 -10.83
C LEU A 400 14.61 -6.38 -11.67
N LEU A 401 13.88 -5.32 -11.33
CA LEU A 401 12.70 -4.87 -12.09
C LEU A 401 13.07 -4.48 -13.53
N SER A 402 14.12 -3.69 -13.72
CA SER A 402 14.59 -3.30 -15.06
C SER A 402 15.04 -4.50 -15.89
N HIS A 403 15.76 -5.43 -15.26
CA HIS A 403 16.19 -6.67 -15.90
C HIS A 403 14.99 -7.52 -16.33
N GLU A 404 14.03 -7.75 -15.44
CA GLU A 404 12.81 -8.51 -15.73
C GLU A 404 11.98 -7.86 -16.84
N LYS A 405 11.83 -6.53 -16.83
CA LYS A 405 11.16 -5.79 -17.92
C LYS A 405 11.84 -6.01 -19.28
N LYS A 406 13.18 -6.01 -19.31
CA LYS A 406 13.97 -6.26 -20.53
C LYS A 406 13.86 -7.71 -21.01
N LEU A 407 13.68 -8.68 -20.12
CA LEU A 407 13.45 -10.09 -20.51
C LEU A 407 12.07 -10.33 -21.14
N ARG A 408 11.11 -9.42 -20.92
CA ARG A 408 9.74 -9.52 -21.44
C ARG A 408 9.50 -8.72 -22.71
N SER A 409 10.35 -7.73 -22.97
CA SER A 409 10.33 -6.88 -24.17
C SER A 409 11.01 -7.61 -25.33
#